data_AF-A0A3M1ZET9-F1
#
_entry.id   AF-A0A3M1ZET9-F1
#
_cell.length_a   1.000
_cell.length_b   1.000
_cell.length_c   1.000
_cell.angle_alpha   90.00
_cell.angle_beta   90.00
_cell.angle_gamma   90.00
#
_symmetry.space_group_name_H-M   'P 1'
#
loop_
_entity.id
_entity.type
_entity.pdbx_description
1 polymer ?
#
loop_
_entity_poly.entity_id
_entity_poly.type
_entity_poly.pdbx_seq_one_letter_code
_entity_poly.pdbx_strand_id
1 'polypeptide(L)' 'IAYPYASAQAERLGHNLNDSLALLVIHGTLHLLGFEHDTIEAKQAMWDAQAQALTALGIATSIVPDLEEDSHSD' A
#
# COMPACT_ATOMS: atom_id res chain seq x y z
N ILE A 1 6.76 6.00 -8.39
CA ILE A 1 6.15 6.55 -7.15
C ILE A 1 5.67 7.97 -7.43
N ALA A 2 4.38 8.24 -7.27
CA ALA A 2 3.78 9.56 -7.50
C ALA A 2 3.77 10.39 -6.20
N TYR A 3 4.89 11.04 -5.87
CA TYR A 3 5.09 11.75 -4.60
C TYR A 3 3.99 12.80 -4.28
N PRO A 4 3.59 13.69 -5.21
CA PRO A 4 2.58 14.71 -4.90
C PRO A 4 1.23 14.10 -4.49
N TYR A 5 0.85 12.99 -5.11
CA TYR A 5 -0.37 12.26 -4.80
C TYR A 5 -0.29 11.59 -3.42
N ALA A 6 0.81 10.89 -3.14
CA ALA A 6 1.06 10.26 -1.85
C ALA A 6 1.07 11.28 -0.70
N SER A 7 1.67 12.45 -0.92
CA SER A 7 1.66 13.56 0.05
C SER A 7 0.26 14.09 0.33
N ALA A 8 -0.52 14.38 -0.72
CA ALA A 8 -1.87 14.89 -0.57
C ALA A 8 -2.81 13.87 0.12
N GLN A 9 -2.62 12.58 -0.13
CA GLN A 9 -3.40 11.53 0.51
C GLN A 9 -3.00 11.28 1.95
N ALA A 10 -1.69 11.28 2.26
CA ALA A 10 -1.21 11.18 3.63
C ALA A 10 -1.76 12.32 4.49
N GLU A 11 -1.78 13.55 3.97
CA GLU A 11 -2.39 14.71 4.65
C GLU A 11 -3.90 14.53 4.85
N ARG A 12 -4.63 14.10 3.81
CA ARG A 12 -6.09 13.90 3.86
C ARG A 12 -6.52 12.83 4.86
N LEU A 13 -5.77 11.74 4.95
CA LEU A 13 -6.06 10.58 5.80
C LEU A 13 -5.37 10.64 7.17
N GLY A 14 -4.55 11.66 7.42
CA GLY A 14 -3.81 11.81 8.68
C GLY A 14 -2.69 10.79 8.88
N HIS A 15 -2.14 10.24 7.80
CA HIS A 15 -1.01 9.30 7.83
C HIS A 15 0.34 10.03 7.77
N ASN A 16 1.39 9.39 8.27
CA ASN A 16 2.75 9.86 8.07
C ASN A 16 3.16 9.64 6.60
N LEU A 17 3.68 10.68 5.96
CA LEU A 17 4.13 10.62 4.56
C LEU A 17 5.19 9.54 4.31
N ASN A 18 6.15 9.38 5.22
CA ASN A 18 7.20 8.37 5.07
C ASN A 18 6.63 6.96 5.10
N ASP A 19 5.61 6.73 5.92
CA ASP A 19 4.93 5.45 6.01
C ASP A 19 4.16 5.16 4.71
N SER A 20 3.47 6.17 4.15
CA SER A 20 2.82 6.06 2.83
C SER A 20 3.81 5.79 1.70
N LEU A 21 4.99 6.42 1.73
CA LEU A 21 6.04 6.17 0.74
C LEU A 21 6.63 4.76 0.89
N ALA A 22 6.85 4.29 2.12
CA ALA A 22 7.32 2.94 2.39
C ALA A 22 6.32 1.89 1.87
N LEU A 23 5.02 2.11 2.11
CA LEU A 23 3.96 1.26 1.56
C LEU A 23 4.01 1.21 0.02
N LEU A 24 4.15 2.35 -0.66
CA LEU A 24 4.24 2.38 -2.14
C LEU A 24 5.49 1.67 -2.68
N VAL A 25 6.62 1.75 -1.96
CA VAL A 25 7.84 1.00 -2.31
C VAL A 25 7.60 -0.50 -2.14
N ILE A 26 7.01 -0.93 -1.02
CA ILE A 26 6.68 -2.34 -0.75
C ILE A 26 5.72 -2.86 -1.81
N HIS A 27 4.62 -2.15 -2.06
CA HIS A 27 3.59 -2.49 -3.04
C HIS A 27 4.20 -2.68 -4.44
N GLY A 28 4.97 -1.69 -4.92
CA GLY A 28 5.64 -1.80 -6.22
C GLY A 28 6.66 -2.96 -6.27
N THR A 29 7.33 -3.25 -5.16
CA THR A 29 8.26 -4.39 -5.06
C THR A 29 7.52 -5.72 -5.13
N LEU A 30 6.35 -5.84 -4.48
CA LEU A 30 5.55 -7.06 -4.51
C LEU A 30 5.03 -7.36 -5.92
N HIS A 31 4.60 -6.34 -6.68
CA HIS A 31 4.29 -6.52 -8.10
C HIS A 31 5.48 -7.04 -8.90
N LEU A 32 6.69 -6.50 -8.67
CA LEU A 32 7.90 -7.00 -9.33
C LEU A 32 8.24 -8.45 -8.95
N LEU A 33 7.77 -8.92 -7.79
CA LEU A 33 7.89 -10.31 -7.33
C LEU A 33 6.75 -11.21 -7.81
N GLY A 34 5.80 -10.69 -8.60
CA GLY A 34 4.69 -11.44 -9.18
C GLY A 34 3.45 -11.54 -8.29
N PHE A 35 3.34 -10.71 -7.25
CA PHE A 35 2.07 -10.53 -6.55
C PHE A 35 1.14 -9.66 -7.39
N GLU A 36 -0.13 -10.05 -7.44
CA GLU A 36 -1.20 -9.29 -8.09
C GLU A 36 -2.38 -9.18 -7.13
N HIS A 37 -3.29 -8.25 -7.38
CA HIS A 37 -4.44 -7.99 -6.53
C HIS A 37 -5.76 -7.88 -7.34
N ASP A 38 -5.82 -8.60 -8.46
CA ASP A 38 -6.93 -8.66 -9.41
C ASP A 38 -8.10 -9.56 -8.96
N THR A 39 -7.82 -10.53 -8.09
CA THR A 39 -8.77 -11.45 -7.47
C THR A 39 -8.76 -11.31 -5.96
N ILE A 40 -9.84 -11.71 -5.29
CA ILE A 40 -9.95 -11.60 -3.83
C ILE A 40 -8.82 -12.39 -3.15
N GLU A 41 -8.52 -13.58 -3.66
CA GLU A 41 -7.49 -14.46 -3.13
C GLU A 41 -6.08 -13.89 -3.31
N ALA A 42 -5.77 -13.36 -4.51
CA ALA A 42 -4.47 -12.77 -4.80
C ALA A 42 -4.27 -11.46 -3.99
N LYS A 43 -5.33 -10.66 -3.90
CA LYS A 43 -5.36 -9.42 -3.11
C LYS A 43 -5.09 -9.70 -1.63
N GLN A 44 -5.71 -10.72 -1.05
CA GLN A 44 -5.43 -11.15 0.33
C GLN A 44 -3.97 -11.55 0.52
N ALA A 45 -3.42 -12.36 -0.38
CA ALA A 45 -2.02 -12.78 -0.31
C ALA A 45 -1.05 -11.60 -0.40
N MET A 46 -1.32 -10.63 -1.28
CA MET A 46 -0.51 -9.42 -1.40
C MET A 46 -0.62 -8.53 -0.17
N TRP A 47 -1.81 -8.35 0.40
CA TRP A 47 -1.98 -7.58 1.64
C TRP A 47 -1.28 -8.21 2.83
N ASP A 48 -1.33 -9.54 2.97
CA ASP A 48 -0.59 -10.23 4.03
C ASP A 48 0.92 -10.00 3.91
N ALA A 49 1.45 -10.05 2.68
CA ALA A 49 2.86 -9.76 2.41
C ALA A 49 3.21 -8.29 2.69
N GLN A 50 2.34 -7.33 2.34
CA GLN A 50 2.51 -5.92 2.68
C GLN A 50 2.54 -5.71 4.19
N ALA A 51 1.60 -6.31 4.92
CA ALA A 51 1.50 -6.18 6.37
C ALA A 51 2.73 -6.75 7.09
N GLN A 52 3.26 -7.88 6.63
CA GLN A 52 4.49 -8.46 7.14
C GLN A 52 5.69 -7.53 6.91
N ALA A 53 5.83 -6.95 5.71
CA ALA A 53 6.91 -6.03 5.39
C ALA A 53 6.84 -4.73 6.22
N LEU A 54 5.65 -4.15 6.37
CA LEU A 54 5.45 -2.96 7.20
C LEU A 54 5.76 -3.22 8.67
N THR A 55 5.32 -4.37 9.19
CA THR A 55 5.61 -4.78 10.57
C THR A 55 7.10 -4.92 10.80
N ALA A 56 7.84 -5.50 9.83
CA ALA A 56 9.29 -5.62 9.90
C ALA A 56 10.01 -4.26 9.88
N LEU A 57 9.40 -3.23 9.29
CA LEU A 57 9.89 -1.85 9.31
C LEU A 57 9.41 -1.03 10.54
N GLY A 58 8.59 -1.63 11.42
CA GLY A 58 8.02 -0.93 12.57
C GLY A 58 6.92 0.07 12.21
N ILE A 59 6.29 -0.09 11.04
CA ILE A 59 5.25 0.78 10.52
C ILE A 59 3.88 0.15 10.80
N ALA A 60 2.90 0.97 11.20
CA ALA A 60 1.55 0.49 11.49
C ALA A 60 0.87 -0.08 10.22
N THR A 61 0.27 -1.26 10.31
CA THR A 61 -0.40 -1.92 9.17
C THR A 61 -1.75 -1.29 8.82
N SER A 62 -2.27 -0.38 9.64
CA SER A 62 -3.50 0.37 9.36
C SER A 62 -3.38 1.33 8.17
N ILE A 63 -2.16 1.54 7.66
CA ILE A 63 -1.92 2.37 6.47
C ILE A 63 -2.08 1.59 5.15
N VAL A 64 -2.17 0.26 5.22
CA VAL A 64 -2.36 -0.62 4.07
C VAL A 64 -3.63 -0.18 3.31
N PRO A 65 -3.60 -0.09 1.98
CA PRO A 65 -4.21 1.05 1.34
C PRO A 65 -5.72 1.00 1.16
N ASP A 66 -6.35 2.12 1.51
CA ASP A 66 -7.50 2.72 0.80
C ASP A 66 -7.11 3.26 -0.60
N LEU A 67 -5.82 3.22 -0.99
CA LEU A 67 -5.29 3.68 -2.30
C LEU A 67 -5.91 2.96 -3.50
N GLU A 68 -6.45 1.75 -3.33
CA GLU A 68 -7.07 0.97 -4.41
C GLU A 68 -8.59 0.87 -4.31
N GLU A 69 -9.21 1.33 -3.21
CA GLU A 69 -10.68 1.45 -3.18
C GLU A 69 -11.17 2.51 -4.18
N ASP A 70 -10.34 3.52 -4.48
CA ASP A 70 -10.64 4.57 -5.46
C ASP A 70 -10.40 4.17 -6.94
N SER A 71 -9.65 3.09 -7.24
CA SER A 71 -9.22 2.78 -8.63
C SER A 71 -10.05 1.74 -9.38
N HIS A 72 -11.02 1.09 -8.73
CA HIS A 72 -11.91 0.08 -9.35
C HIS A 72 -13.40 0.36 -9.15
N SER A 73 -13.77 1.60 -8.87
CA SER A 73 -15.15 2.07 -9.01
C SER A 73 -15.43 2.51 -10.45
N ASP A 74 -15.56 1.55 -11.37
CA ASP A 74 -16.22 1.69 -12.67
C ASP A 74 -17.20 0.51 -12.87
#